data_AF-A0A655XVB4-F1
#
_entry.id   AF-A0A655XVB4-F1
#
_cell.length_a   1.000
_cell.length_b   1.000
_cell.length_c   1.000
_cell.angle_alpha   90.00
_cell.angle_beta   90.00
_cell.angle_gamma   90.00
#
_symmetry.space_group_name_H-M   'P 1'
#
loop_
_entity.id
_entity.type
_entity.pdbx_description
1 polymer ?
#
loop_
_entity_poly.entity_id
_entity_poly.type
_entity_poly.pdbx_seq_one_letter_code
_entity_poly.pdbx_strand_id
1 'polypeptide(L)'
;MFSKAEEVIREFRGQEHVRGQRDCNLMVLKIFDEENYNKMLGTYSTIKGGVKASLRVYGVRSLREYLESEGFSLVPQGFERPLDVVVFKNQHNVYLNLGTSWFGVTDHEVFGLVSPKNYQREDYLVFRKGE
;
A
#
# COMPACT_ATOMS: atom_id res chain seq x y z
N MET A 1 -5.88 -12.75 -8.46
CA MET A 1 -5.13 -11.62 -7.88
C MET A 1 -5.06 -10.44 -8.84
N PHE A 2 -4.59 -10.61 -10.08
CA PHE A 2 -4.55 -9.53 -11.09
C PHE A 2 -5.90 -8.83 -11.33
N SER A 3 -7.00 -9.58 -11.49
CA SER A 3 -8.34 -8.99 -11.69
C SER A 3 -8.80 -8.11 -10.51
N LYS A 4 -8.57 -8.55 -9.27
CA LYS A 4 -8.89 -7.78 -8.06
C LYS A 4 -8.07 -6.49 -7.98
N ALA A 5 -6.77 -6.56 -8.30
CA ALA A 5 -5.91 -5.38 -8.31
C ALA A 5 -6.38 -4.34 -9.34
N GLU A 6 -6.76 -4.77 -10.55
CA GLU A 6 -7.30 -3.88 -11.58
C GLU A 6 -8.60 -3.19 -11.12
N GLU A 7 -9.51 -3.93 -10.47
CA GLU A 7 -10.73 -3.38 -9.90
C GLU A 7 -10.44 -2.31 -8.84
N VAL A 8 -9.55 -2.60 -7.90
CA VAL A 8 -9.16 -1.66 -6.83
C VAL A 8 -8.46 -0.43 -7.41
N ILE A 9 -7.54 -0.60 -8.37
CA ILE A 9 -6.87 0.53 -9.05
C ILE A 9 -7.90 1.42 -9.72
N ARG A 10 -8.87 0.84 -10.44
CA ARG A 10 -9.93 1.60 -11.10
C ARG A 10 -10.81 2.35 -10.12
N GLU A 11 -11.15 1.74 -8.99
CA GLU A 11 -11.93 2.38 -7.92
C GLU A 11 -11.19 3.57 -7.30
N PHE A 12 -9.88 3.42 -7.07
CA PHE A 12 -9.09 4.45 -6.40
C PHE A 12 -8.61 5.55 -7.35
N ARG A 13 -8.38 5.25 -8.63
CA ARG A 13 -7.78 6.20 -9.60
C ARG A 13 -8.55 7.53 -9.65
N GLY A 14 -7.82 8.62 -9.48
CA GLY A 14 -8.35 9.98 -9.50
C GLY A 14 -9.16 10.37 -8.27
N GLN A 15 -9.32 9.47 -7.29
CA GLN A 15 -9.99 9.78 -6.03
C GLN A 15 -9.03 10.47 -5.06
N GLU A 16 -9.59 11.35 -4.23
CA GLU A 16 -8.86 11.97 -3.13
C GLU A 16 -8.45 10.94 -2.08
N HIS A 17 -7.28 11.19 -1.49
CA HIS A 17 -6.76 10.46 -0.36
C HIS A 17 -7.54 10.82 0.91
N VAL A 18 -8.28 9.85 1.44
CA VAL A 18 -9.07 10.00 2.67
C VAL A 18 -8.69 8.89 3.65
N ARG A 19 -7.93 9.25 4.69
CA ARG A 19 -7.48 8.30 5.72
C ARG A 19 -8.66 7.52 6.31
N GLY A 20 -8.51 6.20 6.34
CA GLY A 20 -9.50 5.25 6.86
C GLY A 20 -10.68 4.99 5.93
N GLN A 21 -10.72 5.56 4.73
CA GLN A 21 -11.75 5.24 3.72
C GLN A 21 -11.11 4.84 2.39
N ARG A 22 -10.23 5.70 1.88
CA ARG A 22 -9.48 5.53 0.64
C ARG A 22 -8.06 5.99 0.91
N ASP A 23 -7.25 5.09 1.46
CA ASP A 23 -5.83 5.33 1.69
C ASP A 23 -4.97 4.18 1.20
N CYS A 24 -3.66 4.45 1.12
CA CYS A 24 -2.71 3.55 0.51
C CYS A 24 -2.55 2.22 1.27
N ASN A 25 -2.78 2.19 2.59
CA ASN A 25 -2.78 0.95 3.36
C ASN A 25 -4.05 0.14 3.05
N LEU A 26 -5.21 0.78 3.05
CA LEU A 26 -6.48 0.14 2.71
C LEU A 26 -6.49 -0.39 1.28
N MET A 27 -5.85 0.30 0.34
CA MET A 27 -5.67 -0.18 -1.04
C MET A 27 -4.93 -1.52 -1.05
N VAL A 28 -3.80 -1.63 -0.35
CA VAL A 28 -3.03 -2.88 -0.27
C VAL A 28 -3.83 -3.98 0.41
N LEU A 29 -4.46 -3.69 1.56
CA LEU A 29 -5.31 -4.67 2.25
C LEU A 29 -6.45 -5.15 1.34
N LYS A 30 -7.15 -4.26 0.63
CA LYS A 30 -8.26 -4.65 -0.26
C LYS A 30 -7.84 -5.61 -1.38
N ILE A 31 -6.57 -5.56 -1.80
CA ILE A 31 -6.02 -6.44 -2.84
C ILE A 31 -5.60 -7.80 -2.26
N PHE A 32 -4.92 -7.81 -1.11
CA PHE A 32 -4.24 -9.00 -0.60
C PHE A 32 -4.89 -9.65 0.63
N ASP A 33 -5.74 -8.92 1.34
CA ASP A 33 -6.39 -9.33 2.59
C ASP A 33 -7.69 -8.54 2.82
N GLU A 34 -8.74 -8.98 2.12
CA GLU A 34 -10.05 -8.33 2.17
C GLU A 34 -10.70 -8.42 3.57
N GLU A 35 -10.35 -9.43 4.37
CA GLU A 35 -10.84 -9.56 5.74
C GLU A 35 -10.34 -8.41 6.62
N ASN A 36 -9.03 -8.16 6.63
CA ASN A 36 -8.46 -7.08 7.42
C ASN A 36 -8.78 -5.69 6.83
N TYR A 37 -8.96 -5.57 5.51
CA TYR A 37 -9.53 -4.37 4.90
C TYR A 37 -10.89 -4.02 5.53
N ASN A 38 -11.82 -4.99 5.58
CA ASN A 38 -13.17 -4.77 6.11
C ASN A 38 -13.16 -4.39 7.60
N LYS A 39 -12.23 -4.94 8.39
CA LYS A 39 -12.06 -4.59 9.81
C LYS A 39 -11.45 -3.20 10.04
N MET A 40 -10.68 -2.69 9.09
CA MET A 40 -9.99 -1.39 9.18
C MET A 40 -10.81 -0.24 8.58
N LEU A 41 -11.65 -0.53 7.59
CA LEU A 41 -12.44 0.47 6.87
C LEU A 41 -13.32 1.28 7.84
N GLY A 42 -13.17 2.61 7.79
CA GLY A 42 -13.94 3.56 8.58
C GLY A 42 -13.51 3.68 10.05
N THR A 43 -12.49 2.95 10.52
CA THR A 43 -12.16 2.92 11.95
C THR A 43 -11.17 3.99 12.40
N TYR A 44 -10.64 4.81 11.49
CA TYR A 44 -9.70 5.87 11.79
C TYR A 44 -9.82 7.03 10.78
N SER A 45 -9.34 8.22 11.16
CA SER A 45 -9.26 9.40 10.29
C SER A 45 -7.91 10.13 10.40
N THR A 46 -7.01 9.64 11.25
CA THR A 46 -5.69 10.22 11.52
C THR A 46 -4.63 9.14 11.48
N ILE A 47 -3.35 9.51 11.29
CA ILE A 47 -2.22 8.56 11.29
C ILE A 47 -2.15 7.80 12.62
N LYS A 48 -2.20 8.52 13.75
CA LYS A 48 -2.20 7.92 15.09
C LYS A 48 -3.40 7.00 15.31
N GLY A 49 -4.57 7.35 14.76
CA GLY A 49 -5.75 6.49 14.76
C GLY A 49 -5.52 5.21 13.95
N GLY A 50 -4.93 5.32 12.76
CA GLY A 50 -4.57 4.20 11.90
C GLY A 50 -3.65 3.21 12.62
N VAL A 51 -2.56 3.68 13.23
CA VAL A 51 -1.64 2.83 14.01
C VAL A 51 -2.36 2.07 15.14
N LYS A 52 -3.26 2.73 15.87
CA LYS A 52 -4.05 2.07 16.91
C LYS A 52 -5.01 1.03 16.34
N ALA A 53 -5.65 1.31 15.22
CA ALA A 53 -6.54 0.38 14.54
C ALA A 53 -5.77 -0.85 14.03
N SER A 54 -4.63 -0.63 13.36
CA SER A 54 -3.71 -1.67 12.89
C SER A 54 -3.29 -2.62 14.02
N LEU A 55 -2.83 -2.08 15.15
CA LEU A 55 -2.46 -2.87 16.33
C LEU A 55 -3.62 -3.72 16.86
N ARG A 56 -4.84 -3.19 16.82
CA ARG A 56 -6.04 -3.90 17.29
C ARG A 56 -6.49 -5.00 16.33
N VAL A 57 -6.40 -4.75 15.03
CA VAL A 57 -6.93 -5.67 13.99
C VAL A 57 -5.95 -6.80 13.70
N TYR A 58 -4.68 -6.48 13.51
CA TYR A 58 -3.66 -7.44 13.04
C TYR A 58 -2.33 -7.32 13.80
N GLY A 59 -2.31 -6.65 14.95
CA GLY A 59 -1.20 -6.75 15.92
C GLY A 59 0.06 -5.94 15.61
N VAL A 60 0.12 -5.20 14.50
CA VAL A 60 1.33 -4.46 14.10
C VAL A 60 1.08 -2.96 13.86
N ARG A 61 2.15 -2.17 13.78
CA ARG A 61 2.08 -0.69 13.79
C ARG A 61 2.11 -0.05 12.41
N SER A 62 2.54 -0.78 11.40
CA SER A 62 2.72 -0.24 10.05
C SER A 62 2.39 -1.30 9.00
N LEU A 63 2.12 -0.86 7.78
CA LEU A 63 1.95 -1.78 6.67
C LEU A 63 3.24 -2.57 6.41
N ARG A 64 4.42 -1.98 6.61
CA ARG A 64 5.68 -2.71 6.50
C ARG A 64 5.72 -3.93 7.42
N GLU A 65 5.49 -3.73 8.72
CA GLU A 65 5.48 -4.82 9.71
C GLU A 65 4.43 -5.87 9.33
N TYR A 66 3.30 -5.45 8.76
CA TYR A 66 2.22 -6.34 8.34
C TYR A 66 2.64 -7.20 7.16
N LEU A 67 3.30 -6.63 6.15
CA LEU A 67 3.80 -7.40 5.01
C LEU A 67 4.87 -8.41 5.45
N GLU A 68 5.75 -8.01 6.37
CA GLU A 68 6.74 -8.89 7.00
C GLU A 68 6.09 -10.05 7.78
N SER A 69 4.96 -9.82 8.46
CA SER A 69 4.24 -10.87 9.21
C SER A 69 3.39 -11.79 8.31
N GLU A 70 2.83 -11.27 7.22
CA GLU A 70 1.90 -12.00 6.33
C GLU A 70 2.61 -12.77 5.21
N GLY A 71 3.90 -13.09 5.38
CA GLY A 71 4.64 -13.93 4.45
C GLY A 71 4.93 -13.28 3.09
N PHE A 72 4.98 -11.94 3.02
CA PHE A 72 5.58 -11.28 1.86
C PHE A 72 7.10 -11.42 1.94
N SER A 73 7.73 -11.60 0.78
CA SER A 73 9.18 -11.65 0.65
C SER A 73 9.74 -10.30 0.22
N LEU A 74 10.91 -9.93 0.77
CA LEU A 74 11.65 -8.76 0.31
C LEU A 74 12.23 -9.02 -1.08
N VAL A 75 12.02 -8.07 -1.98
CA VAL A 75 12.55 -8.08 -3.34
C VAL A 75 13.67 -7.05 -3.45
N PRO A 76 14.84 -7.41 -4.01
CA PRO A 76 15.88 -6.43 -4.31
C PRO A 76 15.38 -5.36 -5.28
N GLN A 77 15.74 -4.10 -5.04
CA GLN A 77 15.39 -3.00 -5.96
C GLN A 77 15.93 -3.30 -7.37
N GLY A 78 15.14 -2.96 -8.39
CA GLY A 78 15.39 -3.30 -9.80
C GLY A 78 14.92 -4.68 -10.25
N PHE A 79 14.45 -5.53 -9.33
CA PHE A 79 13.86 -6.85 -9.63
C PHE A 79 12.36 -6.91 -9.35
N GLU A 80 11.73 -5.74 -9.24
CA GLU A 80 10.32 -5.62 -8.96
C GLU A 80 9.47 -6.13 -10.13
N ARG A 81 8.31 -6.68 -9.81
CA ARG A 81 7.30 -7.15 -10.76
C ARG A 81 5.97 -6.42 -10.51
N PRO A 82 5.06 -6.43 -11.48
CA PRO A 82 3.70 -5.98 -11.26
C PRO A 82 3.10 -6.64 -10.00
N LEU A 83 2.36 -5.84 -9.23
CA LEU A 83 1.75 -6.14 -7.95
C LEU A 83 2.68 -6.21 -6.74
N ASP A 84 3.99 -5.99 -6.89
CA ASP A 84 4.84 -5.79 -5.73
C ASP A 84 4.44 -4.52 -4.98
N VAL A 85 4.52 -4.53 -3.65
CA VAL A 85 4.19 -3.41 -2.78
C VAL A 85 5.46 -2.66 -2.41
N VAL A 86 5.50 -1.37 -2.70
CA VAL A 86 6.62 -0.48 -2.38
C VAL A 86 6.28 0.30 -1.11
N VAL A 87 7.15 0.24 -0.11
CA VAL A 87 6.98 0.94 1.18
C VAL A 87 8.25 1.70 1.53
N PHE A 88 8.11 2.93 2.00
CA PHE A 88 9.25 3.79 2.37
C PHE A 88 9.59 3.61 3.85
N LYS A 89 10.89 3.57 4.20
CA LYS A 89 11.29 3.35 5.61
C LYS A 89 10.97 4.54 6.52
N ASN A 90 11.06 5.76 5.98
CA ASN A 90 10.92 7.00 6.75
C ASN A 90 9.67 7.81 6.35
N GLN A 91 8.81 7.25 5.50
CA GLN A 91 7.59 7.90 5.02
C GLN A 91 6.41 6.93 5.13
N HIS A 92 5.20 7.48 5.19
CA HIS A 92 3.98 6.67 5.25
C HIS A 92 3.45 6.30 3.85
N ASN A 93 4.20 6.62 2.80
CA ASN A 93 3.77 6.37 1.44
C ASN A 93 3.91 4.90 1.10
N VAL A 94 2.88 4.38 0.46
CA VAL A 94 2.79 3.01 -0.02
C VAL A 94 2.31 3.06 -1.46
N TYR A 95 2.97 2.30 -2.32
CA TYR A 95 2.59 2.17 -3.72
C TYR A 95 2.49 0.72 -4.14
N LEU A 96 1.69 0.48 -5.17
CA LEU A 96 1.60 -0.78 -5.90
C LEU A 96 2.39 -0.65 -7.19
N ASN A 97 3.34 -1.56 -7.43
CA ASN A 97 4.09 -1.57 -8.68
C ASN A 97 3.22 -2.08 -9.84
N LEU A 98 3.17 -1.36 -10.96
CA LEU A 98 2.48 -1.75 -12.19
C LEU A 98 3.46 -2.06 -13.33
N GLY A 99 4.73 -2.31 -13.01
CA GLY A 99 5.83 -2.55 -13.95
C GLY A 99 6.68 -1.31 -14.15
N THR A 100 6.28 -0.44 -15.07
CA THR A 100 7.05 0.79 -15.40
C THR A 100 6.64 2.02 -14.57
N SER A 101 5.56 1.91 -13.82
CA SER A 101 5.01 2.96 -12.98
C SER A 101 4.52 2.38 -11.66
N TRP A 102 4.37 3.23 -10.66
CA TRP A 102 3.79 2.88 -9.37
C TRP A 102 2.45 3.57 -9.20
N PHE A 103 1.49 2.90 -8.57
CA PHE A 103 0.16 3.45 -8.27
C PHE A 103 -0.01 3.67 -6.77
N GLY A 104 -0.47 4.86 -6.39
CA GLY A 104 -0.68 5.25 -5.00
C GLY A 104 -1.01 6.72 -4.89
N VAL A 105 -0.80 7.32 -3.73
CA VAL A 105 -1.10 8.74 -3.50
C VAL A 105 0.01 9.61 -4.09
N THR A 106 -0.38 10.56 -4.93
CA THR A 106 0.50 11.56 -5.54
C THR A 106 0.67 12.78 -4.62
N ASP A 107 1.58 13.68 -4.95
CA ASP A 107 1.83 14.92 -4.19
C ASP A 107 0.60 15.85 -4.14
N HIS A 108 -0.40 15.63 -5.00
CA HIS A 108 -1.67 16.35 -4.99
C HIS A 108 -2.73 15.70 -4.09
N GLU A 109 -2.35 14.76 -3.21
CA GLU A 109 -3.25 14.01 -2.31
C GLU A 109 -4.38 13.27 -3.06
N VAL A 110 -4.10 12.84 -4.29
CA VAL A 110 -5.01 12.01 -5.11
C VAL A 110 -4.31 10.74 -5.56
N PHE A 111 -5.08 9.68 -5.76
CA PHE A 111 -4.56 8.41 -6.28
C PHE A 111 -4.25 8.49 -7.76
N GLY A 112 -3.01 8.18 -8.13
CA GLY A 112 -2.53 8.28 -9.49
C GLY A 112 -1.28 7.45 -9.74
N LEU A 113 -0.73 7.62 -10.94
CA LEU A 113 0.52 6.99 -11.34
C LEU A 113 1.69 7.92 -11.00
N VAL A 114 2.73 7.36 -10.39
CA VAL A 114 4.01 8.03 -10.17
C VAL A 114 5.13 7.26 -10.85
N SER A 115 6.19 7.97 -11.21
CA SER A 115 7.37 7.38 -11.83
C SER A 115 8.34 6.90 -10.73
N PRO A 116 8.77 5.62 -10.75
CA PRO A 116 9.80 5.11 -9.85
C PRO A 116 11.10 5.93 -9.91
N LYS A 117 11.38 6.57 -11.06
CA LYS A 117 12.55 7.43 -11.26
C LYS A 117 12.60 8.61 -10.29
N ASN A 118 11.44 9.05 -9.79
CA ASN A 118 11.35 10.16 -8.84
C ASN A 118 11.87 9.78 -7.45
N TYR A 119 12.03 8.48 -7.17
CA TYR A 119 12.35 7.94 -5.85
C TYR A 119 13.67 7.15 -5.81
N GLN A 120 14.53 7.27 -6.83
CA GLN A 120 15.81 6.52 -6.92
C GLN A 120 16.79 6.78 -5.77
N ARG A 121 16.65 7.91 -5.08
CA ARG A 121 17.50 8.30 -3.95
C ARG A 121 16.86 8.02 -2.59
N GLU A 122 15.62 7.55 -2.59
CA GLU A 122 14.85 7.31 -1.37
C GLU A 122 15.08 5.89 -0.85
N ASP A 123 14.95 5.74 0.46
CA ASP A 123 15.08 4.44 1.12
C ASP A 123 13.71 3.72 1.15
N TYR A 124 13.41 2.99 0.07
CA TYR A 124 12.22 2.15 -0.06
C TYR A 124 12.55 0.66 -0.08
N LEU A 125 11.60 -0.13 0.40
CA LEU A 125 11.58 -1.58 0.38
C LEU A 125 10.50 -2.05 -0.57
N VAL A 126 10.73 -3.20 -1.20
CA VAL A 126 9.78 -3.83 -2.11
C VAL A 126 9.39 -5.18 -1.55
N PHE A 127 8.10 -5.46 -1.48
CA PHE A 127 7.52 -6.67 -0.94
C PHE A 127 6.70 -7.39 -2.00
N ARG A 128 6.89 -8.70 -2.13
CA ARG A 128 6.13 -9.56 -3.03
C ARG A 128 5.38 -10.63 -2.25
N LYS A 129 4.08 -10.76 -2.51
CA LYS A 129 3.30 -11.89 -1.99
C LYS A 129 3.74 -13.16 -2.71
N GLY A 130 4.07 -14.21 -1.96
CA GLY A 130 4.30 -15.55 -2.52
C GLY A 130 3.03 -16.07 -3.21
N GLU A 131 3.21 -16.93 -4.22
CA GLU A 131 2.10 -17.60 -4.91
C GLU A 131 1.34 -18.57 -3.99
#